data_AF-A0A2T0BM80-F1
#
_entry.id   AF-A0A2T0BM80-F1
#
_cell.length_a   1.000
_cell.length_b   1.000
_cell.length_c   1.000
_cell.angle_alpha   90.00
_cell.angle_beta   90.00
_cell.angle_gamma   90.00
#
_symmetry.space_group_name_H-M   'P 1'
#
loop_
_entity.id
_entity.type
_entity.pdbx_description
1 polymer ?
#
loop_
_entity_poly.entity_id
_entity_poly.type
_entity_poly.pdbx_seq_one_letter_code
_entity_poly.pdbx_strand_id
1 'polypeptide(L)' 'MKYMLCFLILCSGYYTFSYGISLWVRENNGLAAFGVWLLAVVSTLVPIIMLMSD' A
#
# COMPACT_ATOMS: atom_id res chain seq x y z
N MET A 1 2.36 -16.66 -13.12
CA MET A 1 1.28 -15.94 -12.42
C MET A 1 1.78 -15.04 -11.30
N LYS A 2 2.82 -15.43 -10.55
CA LYS A 2 3.40 -14.63 -9.44
C LYS A 2 3.66 -13.16 -9.80
N TYR A 3 4.21 -12.88 -10.98
CA TYR A 3 4.45 -11.51 -11.44
C TYR A 3 3.18 -10.68 -11.68
N MET A 4 2.10 -11.30 -12.17
CA MET A 4 0.82 -10.62 -12.36
C MET A 4 0.16 -10.30 -11.02
N LEU A 5 0.28 -11.19 -10.02
CA LEU A 5 -0.15 -10.92 -8.65
C LEU A 5 0.67 -9.80 -8.02
N CYS A 6 2.00 -9.78 -8.22
CA CYS A 6 2.84 -8.69 -7.74
C CYS A 6 2.42 -7.34 -8.36
N PHE A 7 2.09 -7.32 -9.65
CA PHE A 7 1.57 -6.12 -10.31
C PHE A 7 0.26 -5.64 -9.66
N LEU A 8 -0.70 -6.54 -9.41
CA LEU A 8 -1.96 -6.20 -8.73
C LEU A 8 -1.73 -5.69 -7.30
N ILE A 9 -0.83 -6.31 -6.55
CA ILE A 9 -0.45 -5.88 -5.20
C ILE A 9 0.13 -4.46 -5.26
N LEU A 10 1.05 -4.18 -6.19
CA LEU A 10 1.62 -2.85 -6.39
C LEU A 10 0.56 -1.81 -6.76
N CYS A 11 -0.40 -2.13 -7.63
CA CYS A 11 -1.52 -1.24 -7.95
C CYS A 11 -2.38 -0.93 -6.71
N SER A 12 -2.67 -1.93 -5.88
CA SER A 12 -3.41 -1.72 -4.63
C SER A 12 -2.64 -0.87 -3.62
N GLY A 13 -1.32 -1.08 -3.52
CA GLY A 13 -0.42 -0.30 -2.69
C GLY A 13 -0.34 1.16 -3.15
N TYR A 14 -0.24 1.39 -4.46
CA TYR A 14 -0.27 2.73 -5.04
C TYR A 14 -1.59 3.46 -4.71
N TYR A 15 -2.74 2.81 -4.91
CA TYR A 15 -4.03 3.41 -4.57
C TYR A 15 -4.11 3.75 -3.08
N THR A 16 -3.70 2.82 -2.20
CA THR A 16 -3.71 3.03 -0.74
C THR A 16 -2.77 4.17 -0.33
N PHE A 17 -1.62 4.27 -0.98
CA PHE A 17 -0.67 5.37 -0.74
C PHE A 17 -1.26 6.73 -1.17
N SER A 18 -1.87 6.81 -2.35
CA SER A 18 -2.57 8.00 -2.83
C SER A 18 -3.75 8.38 -1.94
N TYR A 19 -4.45 7.40 -1.38
CA TYR A 19 -5.50 7.65 -0.38
C TYR A 19 -4.94 8.29 0.89
N GLY A 20 -3.78 7.84 1.37
CA GLY A 20 -3.08 8.52 2.48
C GLY A 20 -2.75 9.99 2.18
N ILE A 21 -2.36 10.32 0.94
CA ILE A 21 -2.16 11.73 0.52
C ILE A 21 -3.49 12.50 0.60
N SER A 22 -4.60 11.90 0.17
CA SER A 22 -5.91 12.57 0.26
C SER A 22 -6.35 12.82 1.71
N LEU A 23 -6.12 11.88 2.62
CA LEU A 23 -6.35 12.06 4.06
C LEU A 23 -5.52 13.19 4.65
N TRP A 24 -4.26 13.31 4.22
CA TRP A 24 -3.38 14.37 4.66
C TRP A 24 -3.85 15.74 4.13
N VAL A 25 -4.12 15.85 2.84
CA VAL A 25 -4.36 17.14 2.18
C VAL A 25 -5.81 17.62 2.31
N ARG A 26 -6.79 16.73 2.14
CA ARG A 26 -8.21 17.10 2.12
C ARG A 26 -8.85 17.04 3.51
N GLU A 27 -8.53 16.02 4.29
CA GLU A 27 -9.13 15.82 5.62
C GLU A 27 -8.25 16.38 6.74
N ASN A 28 -7.04 16.86 6.42
CA ASN A 28 -6.05 17.38 7.37
C ASN A 28 -5.76 16.39 8.53
N ASN A 29 -5.93 15.10 8.27
CA ASN A 29 -5.80 14.04 9.25
C ASN A 29 -4.47 13.31 9.08
N GLY A 30 -3.39 13.95 9.54
CA GLY A 30 -2.02 13.45 9.40
C GLY A 30 -1.78 12.10 10.09
N LEU A 31 -2.45 11.83 11.21
CA LEU A 31 -2.34 10.56 11.93
C LEU A 31 -2.95 9.40 11.12
N ALA A 32 -4.14 9.60 10.55
CA ALA A 32 -4.76 8.61 9.69
C ALA A 32 -3.94 8.40 8.40
N ALA A 33 -3.46 9.48 7.78
CA ALA A 33 -2.60 9.41 6.60
C ALA A 33 -1.31 8.60 6.86
N PHE A 34 -0.64 8.85 8.00
CA PHE A 34 0.56 8.10 8.40
C PHE A 34 0.26 6.62 8.62
N GLY A 35 -0.85 6.30 9.30
CA GLY A 35 -1.29 4.92 9.50
C GLY A 35 -1.57 4.20 8.19
N VAL A 36 -2.22 4.88 7.24
CA VAL A 36 -2.50 4.34 5.90
C VAL A 36 -1.22 4.11 5.11
N TRP A 37 -0.22 4.99 5.20
CA TRP A 37 1.06 4.79 4.53
C TRP A 37 1.86 3.63 5.11
N LEU A 38 1.92 3.50 6.43
CA LEU A 38 2.51 2.32 7.07
C LEU A 38 1.81 1.03 6.63
N LEU A 39 0.48 1.05 6.63
CA LEU A 39 -0.32 -0.09 6.17
C LEU A 39 -0.03 -0.42 4.71
N ALA A 40 0.02 0.57 3.82
CA ALA A 40 0.31 0.38 2.40
C ALA A 40 1.69 -0.28 2.18
N VAL A 41 2.71 0.12 2.93
CA VAL A 41 4.04 -0.48 2.84
C VAL A 41 4.01 -1.94 3.29
N VAL A 42 3.41 -2.23 4.45
CA VAL A 42 3.35 -3.60 5.00
C VAL A 42 2.50 -4.50 4.12
N SER A 43 1.32 -4.05 3.70
CA SER A 43 0.39 -4.81 2.85
C SER A 43 0.91 -5.03 1.43
N THR A 44 1.93 -4.27 1.00
CA THR A 44 2.59 -4.47 -0.29
C THR A 44 3.80 -5.38 -0.14
N LEU A 45 4.69 -5.11 0.81
CA LEU A 45 5.96 -5.83 0.96
C LEU A 45 5.78 -7.26 1.46
N VAL A 46 4.97 -7.49 2.49
CA VAL A 46 4.77 -8.83 3.09
C VAL A 46 4.29 -9.85 2.06
N PRO A 47 3.17 -9.62 1.33
CA PRO A 47 2.70 -10.61 0.38
C PRO A 47 3.64 -10.79 -0.82
N ILE A 48 4.35 -9.74 -1.26
CA ILE A 48 5.37 -9.88 -2.34
C ILE A 48 6.52 -10.78 -1.87
N ILE A 49 7.04 -10.57 -0.66
CA ILE A 49 8.11 -11.40 -0.09
C ILE A 49 7.64 -12.85 0.03
N MET A 50 6.43 -13.09 0.53
CA MET A 50 5.88 -14.45 0.64
C MET A 50 5.74 -15.11 -0.74
N LEU A 51 5.17 -14.41 -1.72
CA LEU A 51 4.99 -14.90 -3.09
C LEU A 51 6.30 -15.25 -3.81
N MET A 52 7.40 -14.58 -3.47
CA MET A 52 8.72 -14.79 -4.05
C MET A 52 9.57 -15.80 -3.27
N SER A 53 9.20 -16.12 -2.03
CA SER A 53 9.91 -17.09 -1.19
C SER A 53 9.44 -18.54 -1.42
N ASP A 54 8.21 -18.71 -1.89
CA ASP A 54 7.71 -19.93 -2.54
C ASP A 54 8.16 -20.02 -4.01
#